data_AF-A0A8J4PF72-F1
#
_entry.id   AF-A0A8J4PF72-F1
#
_cell.length_a   1.000
_cell.length_b   1.000
_cell.length_c   1.000
_cell.angle_alpha   90.00
_cell.angle_beta   90.00
_cell.angle_gamma   90.00
#
_symmetry.space_group_name_H-M   'P 1'
#
loop_
_entity.id
_entity.type
_entity.pdbx_description
1 polymer ?
#
loop_
_entity_poly.entity_id
_entity_poly.type
_entity_poly.pdbx_seq_one_letter_code
_entity_poly.pdbx_strand_id
1 'polypeptide(L)'
;QAAAPLHPVAVQCQEAQVVVTVHRDLFGTGRLVKAAELTLGSAACLPAVWSAAETTVTFMAGLHECGSTLRVTPDALVYSTSLNYKPVPAGNPVIIRTSPAVVPIECHYPRRDNVSSNAVKPTWAPFRSTLSSEEKLPFSLRLMNDDWSAERVSTIFQLGEVLHFQAGVNTENHVPLRLFVDNCVATLTPHRSSSPQYAFIDFSGCLVDGQLDDATSTFISPRPRQDVLQFAVDAFKFVGDSSNVVYITCHLKVSPADQAPDPLNKACSFNKASNLWAPVEGTRDVCSCCEMKSCGLAR
;
A
#
# COMPACT_ATOMS: atom_id res chain seq x y z
N GLN A 1 37.98 8.65 47.67
CA GLN A 1 37.04 9.37 46.78
C GLN A 1 36.74 8.42 45.64
N ALA A 2 35.58 7.74 45.65
CA ALA A 2 35.23 6.79 44.59
C ALA A 2 34.93 7.59 43.32
N ALA A 3 35.63 7.29 42.22
CA ALA A 3 35.41 7.97 40.95
C ALA A 3 34.01 7.64 40.44
N ALA A 4 33.22 8.66 40.11
CA ALA A 4 31.93 8.48 39.47
C ALA A 4 32.11 7.76 38.12
N PRO A 5 31.23 6.82 37.75
CA PRO A 5 31.32 6.16 36.45
C PRO A 5 31.17 7.19 35.33
N LEU A 6 32.07 7.14 34.35
CA LEU A 6 32.14 8.10 33.23
C LEU A 6 30.83 8.17 32.41
N HIS A 7 30.03 7.10 32.41
CA HIS A 7 28.72 7.05 31.77
C HIS A 7 27.75 6.24 32.65
N PRO A 8 26.97 6.88 33.54
CA PRO A 8 26.04 6.16 34.42
C PRO A 8 24.83 5.59 33.66
N VAL A 9 24.57 6.05 32.43
CA VAL A 9 23.55 5.53 31.52
C VAL A 9 24.18 5.38 30.13
N ALA A 10 24.17 4.18 29.59
CA ALA A 10 24.59 3.86 28.23
C ALA A 10 23.36 3.45 27.41
N VAL A 11 23.26 3.96 26.19
CA VAL A 11 22.13 3.73 25.28
C VAL A 11 22.65 3.15 23.98
N GLN A 12 22.07 2.02 23.56
CA GLN A 12 22.32 1.41 22.26
C GLN A 12 21.03 1.42 21.45
N CYS A 13 21.06 2.14 20.33
CA CYS A 13 19.97 2.25 19.38
C CYS A 13 20.17 1.17 18.31
N GLN A 14 19.44 0.06 18.44
CA GLN A 14 19.48 -1.06 17.50
C GLN A 14 18.40 -0.90 16.43
N GLU A 15 18.32 -1.81 15.48
CA GLU A 15 17.47 -1.69 14.28
C GLU A 15 15.98 -1.47 14.61
N ALA A 16 15.47 -2.12 15.67
CA ALA A 16 14.06 -2.05 16.07
C ALA A 16 13.83 -1.88 17.58
N GLN A 17 14.90 -1.72 18.36
CA GLN A 17 14.81 -1.64 19.82
C GLN A 17 15.89 -0.72 20.41
N VAL A 18 15.64 -0.25 21.63
CA VAL A 18 16.62 0.48 22.43
C VAL A 18 17.05 -0.36 23.62
N VAL A 19 18.36 -0.46 23.83
CA VAL A 19 18.96 -1.12 25.00
C VAL A 19 19.58 -0.04 25.89
N VAL A 20 19.07 0.08 27.11
CA VAL A 20 19.52 1.07 28.08
C VAL A 20 20.17 0.36 29.25
N THR A 21 21.47 0.56 29.44
CA THR A 21 22.24 0.01 30.56
C THR A 21 22.52 1.12 31.57
N VAL A 22 22.08 0.91 32.80
CA VAL A 22 22.15 1.89 33.89
C VAL A 22 23.07 1.37 34.98
N HIS A 23 24.07 2.15 35.36
CA HIS A 23 24.87 1.87 36.53
C HIS A 23 24.09 2.20 37.81
N ARG A 24 24.08 1.29 38.77
CA ARG A 24 23.29 1.42 40.01
C ARG A 24 23.84 2.49 40.95
N ASP A 25 25.12 2.84 40.87
CA ASP A 25 25.62 4.09 41.45
C ASP A 25 25.33 5.27 40.49
N LEU A 26 24.04 5.50 40.22
CA LEU A 26 23.55 6.45 39.21
C LEU A 26 24.02 7.89 39.50
N PHE A 27 24.22 8.22 40.77
CA PHE A 27 24.59 9.57 41.23
C PHE A 27 26.04 9.68 41.70
N GLY A 28 26.85 8.62 41.60
CA GLY A 28 28.25 8.62 42.06
C GLY A 28 28.41 8.87 43.56
N THR A 29 27.42 8.48 44.37
CA THR A 29 27.40 8.70 45.83
C THR A 29 27.86 7.48 46.62
N GLY A 30 28.19 6.37 45.94
CA GLY A 30 28.50 5.09 46.54
C GLY A 30 27.27 4.32 47.03
N ARG A 31 26.07 4.89 46.95
CA ARG A 31 24.81 4.22 47.31
C ARG A 31 24.12 3.69 46.05
N LEU A 32 24.03 2.37 45.95
CA LEU A 32 23.39 1.70 44.82
C LEU A 32 21.86 1.85 44.87
N VAL A 33 21.27 2.35 43.79
CA VAL A 33 19.81 2.35 43.60
C VAL A 33 19.30 0.91 43.40
N LYS A 34 18.04 0.67 43.78
CA LYS A 34 17.40 -0.63 43.56
C LYS A 34 16.86 -0.72 42.14
N ALA A 35 16.92 -1.90 41.52
CA ALA A 35 16.36 -2.12 40.20
C ALA A 35 14.86 -1.80 40.14
N ALA A 36 14.11 -2.09 41.20
CA ALA A 36 12.68 -1.77 41.32
C ALA A 36 12.36 -0.27 41.41
N GLU A 37 13.35 0.58 41.67
CA GLU A 37 13.20 2.04 41.70
C GLU A 37 13.45 2.68 40.33
N LEU A 38 13.87 1.88 39.34
CA LEU A 38 14.16 2.33 37.97
C LEU A 38 13.08 1.79 37.01
N THR A 39 12.55 2.68 36.17
CA THR A 39 11.61 2.29 35.11
C THR A 39 11.89 3.02 33.80
N LEU A 40 11.52 2.40 32.68
CA LEU A 40 11.68 2.99 31.34
C LEU A 40 10.35 3.52 30.79
N GLY A 41 10.41 4.75 30.29
CA GLY A 41 9.34 5.47 29.60
C GLY A 41 8.12 5.78 30.45
N SER A 42 7.10 6.38 29.83
CA SER A 42 5.87 6.79 30.51
C SER A 42 5.01 5.61 30.95
N ALA A 43 5.17 4.45 30.30
CA ALA A 43 4.51 3.20 30.69
C ALA A 43 5.19 2.49 31.88
N ALA A 44 6.29 3.04 32.41
CA ALA A 44 7.02 2.52 33.57
C ALA A 44 7.45 1.04 33.42
N CYS A 45 8.01 0.68 32.26
CA CYS A 45 8.52 -0.66 32.00
C CYS A 45 9.61 -1.07 32.99
N LEU A 46 9.58 -2.34 33.39
CA LEU A 46 10.56 -2.93 34.30
C LEU A 46 11.84 -3.35 33.55
N PRO A 47 12.98 -3.44 34.27
CA PRO A 47 14.24 -3.89 33.67
C PRO A 47 14.17 -5.36 33.23
N ALA A 48 14.75 -5.65 32.08
CA ALA A 48 14.78 -6.98 31.48
C ALA A 48 15.88 -7.86 32.09
N VAL A 49 17.04 -7.27 32.39
CA VAL A 49 18.17 -7.98 32.99
C VAL A 49 18.66 -7.21 34.20
N TRP A 50 18.60 -7.85 35.36
CA TRP A 50 19.16 -7.32 36.61
C TRP A 50 19.44 -8.47 37.59
N SER A 51 20.47 -8.31 38.40
CA SER A 51 20.74 -9.17 39.55
C SER A 51 21.16 -8.34 40.75
N ALA A 52 20.94 -8.86 41.97
CA ALA A 52 21.32 -8.15 43.19
C ALA A 52 22.85 -7.95 43.31
N ALA A 53 23.61 -8.88 42.72
CA ALA A 53 25.08 -8.90 42.72
C ALA A 53 25.69 -7.98 41.64
N GLU A 54 24.96 -7.70 40.57
CA GLU A 54 25.42 -6.80 39.51
C GLU A 54 25.28 -5.32 39.89
N THR A 55 26.23 -4.53 39.40
CA THR A 55 26.26 -3.08 39.53
C THR A 55 25.47 -2.36 38.44
N THR A 56 24.90 -3.10 37.48
CA THR A 56 24.16 -2.56 36.34
C THR A 56 22.75 -3.14 36.24
N VAL A 57 21.86 -2.37 35.61
CA VAL A 57 20.49 -2.75 35.30
C VAL A 57 20.24 -2.46 33.82
N THR A 58 19.70 -3.41 33.07
CA THR A 58 19.49 -3.25 31.63
C THR A 58 18.00 -3.33 31.28
N PHE A 59 17.55 -2.37 30.47
CA PHE A 59 16.24 -2.33 29.86
C PHE A 59 16.36 -2.64 28.37
N MET A 60 15.42 -3.42 27.84
CA MET A 60 15.25 -3.67 26.42
C MET A 60 13.79 -3.39 26.08
N ALA A 61 13.56 -2.48 25.13
CA ALA A 61 12.22 -2.12 24.70
C ALA A 61 12.24 -1.84 23.20
N GLY A 62 11.19 -2.29 22.49
CA GLY A 62 10.97 -1.88 21.11
C GLY A 62 10.86 -0.36 20.99
N LEU A 63 11.24 0.20 19.85
CA LEU A 63 11.26 1.67 19.65
C LEU A 63 9.89 2.33 19.85
N HIS A 64 8.80 1.59 19.66
CA HIS A 64 7.42 2.06 19.86
C HIS A 64 6.82 1.65 21.22
N GLU A 65 7.59 0.94 22.04
CA GLU A 65 7.13 0.41 23.32
C GLU A 65 7.46 1.34 24.48
N CYS A 66 7.00 0.99 25.67
CA CYS A 66 7.23 1.71 26.92
C CYS A 66 6.78 3.18 26.92
N GLY A 67 5.91 3.57 25.98
CA GLY A 67 5.44 4.94 25.83
C GLY A 67 6.50 5.87 25.22
N SER A 68 7.38 5.34 24.37
CA SER A 68 8.25 6.15 23.52
C SER A 68 7.43 6.98 22.52
N THR A 69 7.97 8.13 22.14
CA THR A 69 7.38 9.04 21.16
C THR A 69 8.27 9.14 19.93
N LEU A 70 7.66 9.12 18.75
CA LEU A 70 8.35 9.30 17.47
C LEU A 70 8.16 10.73 16.98
N ARG A 71 9.27 11.40 16.66
CA ARG A 71 9.31 12.67 15.95
C ARG A 71 9.95 12.45 14.59
N VAL A 72 9.21 12.77 13.53
CA VAL A 72 9.68 12.66 12.16
C VAL A 72 10.24 14.00 11.70
N THR A 73 11.51 14.03 11.33
CA THR A 73 12.19 15.19 10.75
C THR A 73 12.46 14.95 9.25
N PRO A 74 12.92 15.95 8.48
CA PRO A 74 13.28 15.75 7.07
C PRO A 74 14.38 14.69 6.87
N ASP A 75 15.31 14.56 7.82
CA ASP A 75 16.55 13.80 7.74
C ASP A 75 16.58 12.57 8.66
N ALA A 76 15.87 12.59 9.80
CA ALA A 76 15.89 11.50 10.77
C ALA A 76 14.51 11.14 11.38
N LEU A 77 14.40 9.90 11.85
CA LEU A 77 13.38 9.43 12.79
C LEU A 77 13.98 9.51 14.20
N VAL A 78 13.40 10.35 15.05
CA VAL A 78 13.88 10.54 16.42
C VAL A 78 12.89 9.89 17.39
N TYR A 79 13.34 8.82 18.04
CA TYR A 79 12.59 8.14 19.09
C TYR A 79 13.04 8.65 20.44
N SER A 80 12.12 9.23 21.22
CA SER A 80 12.40 9.78 22.54
C SER A 80 11.69 8.97 23.62
N THR A 81 12.39 8.67 24.71
CA THR A 81 11.86 8.03 25.94
C THR A 81 12.60 8.58 27.16
N SER A 82 12.31 8.09 28.36
CA SER A 82 12.98 8.52 29.58
C SER A 82 13.27 7.38 30.54
N LEU A 83 14.42 7.41 31.20
CA LEU A 83 14.68 6.58 32.37
C LEU A 83 14.22 7.33 33.62
N ASN A 84 13.36 6.70 34.41
CA ASN A 84 12.78 7.29 35.60
C ASN A 84 13.32 6.60 36.85
N TYR A 85 13.87 7.38 37.76
CA TYR A 85 14.23 6.94 39.10
C TYR A 85 13.18 7.44 40.10
N LYS A 86 12.48 6.51 40.73
CA LYS A 86 11.44 6.75 41.74
C LYS A 86 11.83 6.05 43.05
N PRO A 87 12.51 6.74 43.97
CA PRO A 87 12.94 6.14 45.24
C PRO A 87 11.73 5.72 46.08
N VAL A 88 11.77 4.53 46.68
CA VAL A 88 10.75 4.11 47.63
C VAL A 88 11.01 4.81 48.97
N PRO A 89 10.02 5.50 49.57
CA PRO A 89 10.17 6.10 50.89
C PRO A 89 10.55 5.04 51.92
N ALA A 90 11.74 5.15 52.51
CA ALA A 90 12.20 4.24 53.55
C ALA A 90 12.01 4.90 54.92
N GLY A 91 11.14 4.33 55.76
CA GLY A 91 10.89 4.79 57.13
C GLY A 91 9.64 5.67 57.27
N ASN A 92 9.75 6.79 57.98
CA ASN A 92 8.63 7.69 58.27
C ASN A 92 8.13 8.36 56.96
N PRO A 93 6.84 8.22 56.58
CA PRO A 93 6.29 8.77 55.35
C PRO A 93 6.30 10.31 55.26
N VAL A 94 6.61 11.00 56.37
CA VAL A 94 6.69 12.47 56.42
C VAL A 94 8.04 13.00 55.88
N ILE A 95 9.09 12.17 55.80
CA ILE A 95 10.45 12.64 55.46
C ILE A 95 10.92 12.04 54.12
N ILE A 96 11.27 12.90 53.17
CA ILE A 96 11.87 12.52 51.88
C ILE A 96 13.37 12.80 51.95
N ARG A 97 14.20 11.77 51.73
CA ARG A 97 15.68 11.88 51.75
C ARG A 97 16.32 11.83 50.36
N THR A 98 15.56 11.45 49.34
CA THR A 98 16.05 11.30 47.96
C THR A 98 14.99 11.80 47.00
N SER A 99 15.36 12.68 46.08
CA SER A 99 14.45 13.20 45.05
C SER A 99 14.35 12.22 43.87
N PRO A 100 13.18 12.09 43.23
CA PRO A 100 13.06 11.43 41.94
C PRO A 100 13.93 12.12 40.89
N ALA A 101 14.38 11.36 39.89
CA ALA A 101 15.14 11.87 38.76
C ALA A 101 14.62 11.30 37.44
N VAL A 102 14.74 12.06 36.37
CA VAL A 102 14.35 11.65 35.01
C VAL A 102 15.52 11.94 34.08
N VAL A 103 15.96 10.93 33.35
CA VAL A 103 17.02 11.04 32.33
C VAL A 103 16.37 10.87 30.96
N PRO A 104 16.38 11.89 30.10
CA PRO A 104 15.86 11.77 28.74
C PRO A 104 16.77 10.89 27.88
N ILE A 105 16.18 10.09 27.00
CA ILE A 105 16.86 9.16 26.10
C ILE A 105 16.33 9.40 24.70
N GLU A 106 17.24 9.53 23.73
CA GLU A 106 16.88 9.68 22.32
C GLU A 106 17.70 8.71 21.44
N CYS A 107 17.02 8.15 20.44
CA CYS A 107 17.63 7.39 19.35
C CYS A 107 17.31 8.05 18.01
N HIS A 108 18.33 8.34 17.24
CA HIS A 108 18.24 9.04 15.95
C HIS A 108 18.56 8.05 14.83
N TYR A 109 17.61 7.84 13.93
CA TYR A 109 17.79 6.97 12.75
C TYR A 109 17.72 7.78 11.47
N PRO A 110 18.68 7.65 10.55
CA PRO A 110 18.61 8.35 9.27
C PRO A 110 17.42 7.84 8.45
N ARG A 111 16.66 8.76 7.82
CA ARG A 111 15.51 8.38 6.98
C ARG A 111 15.89 7.71 5.66
N ARG A 112 17.15 7.88 5.24
CA ARG A 112 17.69 7.32 4.01
C ARG A 112 19.05 6.74 4.36
N ASP A 113 19.23 5.45 4.10
CA ASP A 113 20.51 4.80 4.25
C ASP A 113 21.02 4.32 2.89
N ASN A 114 22.32 4.38 2.69
CA ASN A 114 22.95 3.96 1.45
C ASN A 114 23.17 2.45 1.50
N VAL A 115 22.26 1.71 0.89
CA VAL A 115 22.41 0.27 0.73
C VAL A 115 23.39 -0.02 -0.42
N SER A 116 24.66 -0.29 -0.09
CA SER A 116 25.56 -0.89 -1.08
C SER A 116 25.29 -2.39 -1.17
N SER A 117 24.67 -2.84 -2.26
CA SER A 117 24.83 -4.24 -2.62
C SER A 117 26.26 -4.41 -3.14
N ASN A 118 27.08 -5.21 -2.46
CA ASN A 118 28.29 -5.74 -3.09
C ASN A 118 27.88 -6.37 -4.43
N ALA A 119 28.69 -6.19 -5.48
CA ALA A 119 28.35 -6.59 -6.84
C ALA A 119 27.85 -8.05 -6.89
N VAL A 120 26.53 -8.20 -6.97
CA VAL A 120 25.89 -9.51 -7.16
C VAL A 120 26.12 -9.86 -8.62
N LYS A 121 26.98 -10.84 -8.88
CA LYS A 121 27.09 -11.45 -10.20
C LYS A 121 25.81 -12.26 -10.42
N PRO A 122 24.85 -11.82 -11.25
CA PRO A 122 23.60 -12.54 -11.37
C PRO A 122 23.87 -13.79 -12.21
N THR A 123 23.85 -14.96 -11.60
CA THR A 123 23.84 -16.27 -12.29
C THR A 123 22.42 -16.83 -12.44
N TRP A 124 21.39 -16.04 -12.16
CA TRP A 124 20.01 -16.50 -12.16
C TRP A 124 19.24 -15.85 -13.31
N ALA A 125 18.76 -16.71 -14.22
CA ALA A 125 17.74 -16.35 -15.20
C ALA A 125 16.51 -15.77 -14.45
N PRO A 126 15.90 -14.70 -14.96
CA PRO A 126 14.90 -13.96 -14.22
C PRO A 126 13.55 -14.68 -14.29
N PHE A 127 13.30 -15.59 -13.34
CA PHE A 127 11.95 -15.88 -12.90
C PHE A 127 11.94 -16.14 -11.39
N ARG A 128 11.09 -15.37 -10.70
CA ARG A 128 10.70 -15.48 -9.28
C ARG A 128 11.66 -14.84 -8.27
N SER A 129 11.56 -13.52 -8.11
CA SER A 129 11.82 -12.90 -6.82
C SER A 129 10.68 -13.24 -5.86
N THR A 130 10.97 -14.17 -4.97
CA THR A 130 10.29 -14.38 -3.69
C THR A 130 10.56 -13.18 -2.76
N LEU A 131 9.88 -12.06 -2.99
CA LEU A 131 9.67 -10.99 -2.02
C LEU A 131 8.19 -10.62 -2.07
N SER A 132 7.42 -11.39 -1.31
CA SER A 132 6.01 -11.19 -1.02
C SER A 132 5.80 -9.97 -0.11
N SER A 133 6.15 -8.77 -0.58
CA SER A 133 5.21 -7.66 -0.37
C SER A 133 4.38 -7.66 -1.64
N GLU A 134 3.06 -7.79 -1.55
CA GLU A 134 2.18 -7.58 -2.69
C GLU A 134 2.64 -6.31 -3.43
N GLU A 135 3.31 -6.46 -4.57
CA GLU A 135 3.59 -5.32 -5.44
C GLU A 135 2.21 -4.88 -5.95
N LYS A 136 1.62 -3.92 -5.23
CA LYS A 136 0.32 -3.35 -5.57
C LYS A 136 0.50 -2.55 -6.83
N LEU A 137 0.25 -3.19 -7.97
CA LEU A 137 0.16 -2.52 -9.26
C LEU A 137 -0.93 -1.45 -9.18
N PRO A 138 -0.59 -0.15 -9.31
CA PRO A 138 -1.59 0.89 -9.19
C PRO A 138 -2.33 1.02 -10.52
N PHE A 139 -3.56 0.52 -10.52
CA PHE A 139 -4.49 0.65 -11.64
C PHE A 139 -5.15 2.03 -11.63
N SER A 140 -5.44 2.55 -12.81
CA SER A 140 -6.20 3.79 -12.98
C SER A 140 -7.19 3.66 -14.13
N LEU A 141 -8.34 4.30 -13.98
CA LEU A 141 -9.33 4.51 -15.03
C LEU A 141 -9.56 6.02 -15.14
N ARG A 142 -9.26 6.59 -16.31
CA ARG A 142 -9.36 8.03 -16.57
C ARG A 142 -10.36 8.29 -17.66
N LEU A 143 -11.06 9.42 -17.55
CA LEU A 143 -11.99 9.90 -18.57
C LEU A 143 -11.25 10.90 -19.46
N MET A 144 -11.13 10.60 -20.74
CA MET A 144 -10.32 11.34 -21.70
C MET A 144 -11.17 12.30 -22.53
N ASN A 145 -10.52 13.30 -23.13
CA ASN A 145 -11.12 14.09 -24.21
C ASN A 145 -11.18 13.29 -25.53
N ASP A 146 -11.89 13.84 -26.51
CA ASP A 146 -12.26 13.13 -27.74
C ASP A 146 -11.06 12.80 -28.64
N ASP A 147 -9.95 13.53 -28.49
CA ASP A 147 -8.68 13.32 -29.18
C ASP A 147 -7.65 12.52 -28.34
N TRP A 148 -8.02 12.03 -27.16
CA TRP A 148 -7.18 11.23 -26.25
C TRP A 148 -5.90 11.93 -25.74
N SER A 149 -5.80 13.25 -25.92
CA SER A 149 -4.59 14.01 -25.57
C SER A 149 -4.47 14.30 -24.07
N ALA A 150 -5.60 14.39 -23.36
CA ALA A 150 -5.63 14.74 -21.94
C ALA A 150 -6.85 14.16 -21.22
N GLU A 151 -6.78 14.15 -19.89
CA GLU A 151 -7.95 13.87 -19.07
C GLU A 151 -8.98 15.00 -19.24
N ARG A 152 -10.25 14.62 -19.44
CA ARG A 152 -11.34 15.56 -19.65
C ARG A 152 -11.61 16.33 -18.37
N VAL A 153 -11.75 17.65 -18.48
CA VAL A 153 -11.98 18.53 -17.33
C VAL A 153 -13.44 18.47 -16.84
N SER A 154 -14.39 18.27 -17.76
CA SER A 154 -15.83 18.16 -17.43
C SER A 154 -16.25 16.72 -17.23
N THR A 155 -16.99 16.46 -16.16
CA THR A 155 -17.68 15.17 -15.89
C THR A 155 -19.16 15.21 -16.25
N ILE A 156 -19.63 16.28 -16.90
CA ILE A 156 -21.01 16.44 -17.35
C ILE A 156 -21.10 15.97 -18.79
N PHE A 157 -22.06 15.08 -19.06
CA PHE A 157 -22.33 14.51 -20.38
C PHE A 157 -23.80 14.68 -20.76
N GLN A 158 -24.04 14.81 -22.06
CA GLN A 158 -25.37 14.73 -22.65
C GLN A 158 -25.59 13.35 -23.27
N LEU A 159 -26.85 12.92 -23.34
CA LEU A 159 -27.18 11.69 -24.08
C LEU A 159 -26.85 11.87 -25.55
N GLY A 160 -26.19 10.86 -26.14
CA GLY A 160 -25.65 10.90 -27.50
C GLY A 160 -24.18 11.33 -27.58
N GLU A 161 -23.57 11.78 -26.48
CA GLU A 161 -22.11 11.92 -26.39
C GLU A 161 -21.44 10.57 -26.11
N VAL A 162 -20.12 10.51 -26.30
CA VAL A 162 -19.31 9.31 -26.09
C VAL A 162 -18.34 9.53 -24.93
N LEU A 163 -18.29 8.55 -24.02
CA LEU A 163 -17.38 8.49 -22.88
C LEU A 163 -16.09 7.79 -23.32
N HIS A 164 -14.98 8.54 -23.35
CA HIS A 164 -13.66 7.99 -23.69
C HIS A 164 -12.91 7.55 -22.43
N PHE A 165 -12.79 6.25 -22.20
CA PHE A 165 -12.08 5.70 -21.05
C PHE A 165 -10.68 5.23 -21.40
N GLN A 166 -9.70 5.62 -20.58
CA GLN A 166 -8.35 5.08 -20.62
C GLN A 166 -8.06 4.33 -19.32
N ALA A 167 -7.97 3.02 -19.43
CA ALA A 167 -7.44 2.14 -18.40
C ALA A 167 -5.92 2.09 -18.50
N GLY A 168 -5.24 2.18 -17.35
CA GLY A 168 -3.78 2.11 -17.27
C GLY A 168 -3.30 1.43 -15.99
N VAL A 169 -2.08 0.90 -16.02
CA VAL A 169 -1.37 0.39 -14.84
C VAL A 169 0.04 0.95 -14.82
N ASN A 170 0.51 1.44 -13.67
CA ASN A 170 1.92 1.79 -13.55
C ASN A 170 2.76 0.51 -13.47
N THR A 171 3.70 0.36 -14.39
CA THR A 171 4.60 -0.79 -14.52
C THR A 171 6.04 -0.47 -14.11
N GLU A 172 6.28 0.66 -13.44
CA GLU A 172 7.59 1.02 -12.92
C GLU A 172 8.19 -0.11 -12.08
N ASN A 173 9.42 -0.52 -12.43
CA ASN A 173 10.17 -1.62 -11.82
C ASN A 173 9.52 -3.02 -11.93
N HIS A 174 8.50 -3.19 -12.78
CA HIS A 174 7.87 -4.48 -13.03
C HIS A 174 8.23 -5.03 -14.42
N VAL A 175 8.08 -6.35 -14.63
CA VAL A 175 8.19 -6.95 -15.97
C VAL A 175 7.16 -6.34 -16.92
N PRO A 176 7.37 -6.34 -18.26
CA PRO A 176 6.39 -5.86 -19.22
C PRO A 176 5.04 -6.57 -19.06
N LEU A 177 3.98 -5.78 -18.81
CA LEU A 177 2.62 -6.27 -18.62
C LEU A 177 1.70 -5.81 -19.74
N ARG A 178 0.70 -6.65 -20.06
CA ARG A 178 -0.45 -6.28 -20.87
C ARG A 178 -1.67 -6.09 -19.98
N LEU A 179 -2.35 -4.95 -20.13
CA LEU A 179 -3.55 -4.60 -19.37
C LEU A 179 -4.83 -5.13 -20.04
N PHE A 180 -5.74 -5.66 -19.24
CA PHE A 180 -7.09 -6.04 -19.65
C PHE A 180 -8.13 -5.46 -18.71
N VAL A 181 -9.32 -5.22 -19.27
CA VAL A 181 -10.52 -4.85 -18.51
C VAL A 181 -11.42 -6.07 -18.51
N ASP A 182 -11.55 -6.72 -17.35
CA ASP A 182 -12.28 -7.97 -17.21
C ASP A 182 -13.80 -7.75 -17.23
N ASN A 183 -14.27 -6.74 -16.51
CA ASN A 183 -15.66 -6.28 -16.51
C ASN A 183 -15.74 -4.80 -16.08
N CYS A 184 -16.82 -4.13 -16.46
CA CYS A 184 -17.18 -2.80 -15.99
C CYS A 184 -18.69 -2.72 -15.78
N VAL A 185 -19.08 -2.17 -14.62
CA VAL A 185 -20.46 -2.04 -14.19
C VAL A 185 -20.73 -0.59 -13.82
N ALA A 186 -21.85 -0.07 -14.30
CA ALA A 186 -22.39 1.23 -13.93
C ALA A 186 -23.46 1.09 -12.84
N THR A 187 -23.47 2.04 -11.90
CA THR A 187 -24.36 2.09 -10.73
C THR A 187 -24.74 3.53 -10.35
N LEU A 188 -25.81 3.72 -9.58
CA LEU A 188 -26.19 5.04 -9.03
C LEU A 188 -25.35 5.47 -7.82
N THR A 189 -24.59 4.54 -7.22
CA THR A 189 -23.71 4.80 -6.09
C THR A 189 -22.32 4.26 -6.35
N PRO A 190 -21.27 4.69 -5.62
CA PRO A 190 -19.93 4.10 -5.74
C PRO A 190 -19.87 2.60 -5.41
N HIS A 191 -20.91 2.04 -4.80
CA HIS A 191 -20.91 0.64 -4.40
C HIS A 191 -21.32 -0.27 -5.57
N ARG A 192 -20.39 -1.15 -5.98
CA ARG A 192 -20.55 -2.05 -7.13
C ARG A 192 -21.79 -2.94 -7.07
N SER A 193 -22.23 -3.37 -5.88
CA SER A 193 -23.39 -4.25 -5.72
C SER A 193 -24.72 -3.50 -5.51
N SER A 194 -24.72 -2.17 -5.56
CA SER A 194 -25.95 -1.37 -5.47
C SER A 194 -26.85 -1.63 -6.68
N SER A 195 -28.16 -1.53 -6.51
CA SER A 195 -29.14 -1.66 -7.60
C SER A 195 -29.72 -0.28 -7.95
N PRO A 196 -29.94 0.07 -9.24
CA PRO A 196 -29.73 -0.75 -10.44
C PRO A 196 -28.25 -0.88 -10.86
N GLN A 197 -27.95 -1.94 -11.63
CA GLN A 197 -26.62 -2.19 -12.22
C GLN A 197 -26.75 -2.36 -13.73
N TYR A 198 -25.77 -1.84 -14.47
CA TYR A 198 -25.66 -2.05 -15.92
C TYR A 198 -24.23 -2.45 -16.28
N ALA A 199 -24.04 -3.69 -16.75
CA ALA A 199 -22.73 -4.20 -17.16
C ALA A 199 -22.54 -3.98 -18.67
N PHE A 200 -21.59 -3.11 -19.03
CA PHE A 200 -21.30 -2.79 -20.44
C PHE A 200 -20.03 -3.48 -20.95
N ILE A 201 -19.16 -3.93 -20.04
CA ILE A 201 -18.10 -4.91 -20.31
C ILE A 201 -18.30 -6.08 -19.36
N ASP A 202 -18.38 -7.30 -19.90
CA ASP A 202 -18.56 -8.53 -19.13
C ASP A 202 -17.85 -9.72 -19.82
N PHE A 203 -17.97 -10.92 -19.26
CA PHE A 203 -17.42 -12.16 -19.82
C PHE A 203 -15.92 -12.07 -20.11
N SER A 204 -15.17 -11.51 -19.15
CA SER A 204 -13.72 -11.34 -19.23
C SER A 204 -13.27 -10.58 -20.48
N GLY A 205 -13.79 -9.37 -20.63
CA GLY A 205 -13.36 -8.41 -21.66
C GLY A 205 -14.19 -8.37 -22.95
N CYS A 206 -15.44 -8.84 -22.93
CA CYS A 206 -16.39 -8.62 -24.03
C CYS A 206 -17.15 -7.31 -23.78
N LEU A 207 -16.99 -6.31 -24.65
CA LEU A 207 -17.74 -5.06 -24.60
C LEU A 207 -19.15 -5.28 -25.18
N VAL A 208 -20.04 -5.80 -24.32
CA VAL A 208 -21.40 -6.24 -24.68
C VAL A 208 -22.34 -5.10 -25.04
N ASP A 209 -22.08 -3.89 -24.56
CA ASP A 209 -22.88 -2.71 -24.90
C ASP A 209 -22.85 -2.42 -26.41
N GLY A 210 -21.69 -2.56 -27.07
CA GLY A 210 -21.57 -2.38 -28.52
C GLY A 210 -22.32 -3.39 -29.39
N GLN A 211 -22.86 -4.46 -28.78
CA GLN A 211 -23.72 -5.42 -29.47
C GLN A 211 -25.16 -4.88 -29.63
N LEU A 212 -25.59 -3.93 -28.81
CA LEU A 212 -26.92 -3.32 -28.90
C LEU A 212 -27.05 -2.47 -30.17
N ASP A 213 -28.23 -2.47 -30.80
CA ASP A 213 -28.44 -1.85 -32.12
C ASP A 213 -28.16 -0.33 -32.14
N ASP A 214 -28.43 0.35 -31.03
CA ASP A 214 -28.30 1.80 -30.85
C ASP A 214 -26.94 2.26 -30.30
N ALA A 215 -26.10 1.34 -29.83
CA ALA A 215 -24.80 1.66 -29.21
C ALA A 215 -23.61 1.52 -30.17
N THR A 216 -22.64 2.42 -30.08
CA THR A 216 -21.40 2.42 -30.89
C THR A 216 -20.16 2.10 -30.05
N SER A 217 -20.37 1.63 -28.83
CA SER A 217 -19.33 1.34 -27.85
C SER A 217 -18.33 0.29 -28.33
N THR A 218 -17.04 0.59 -28.19
CA THR A 218 -15.97 -0.23 -28.76
C THR A 218 -14.63 -0.01 -28.04
N PHE A 219 -13.76 -1.01 -28.08
CA PHE A 219 -12.35 -0.86 -27.72
C PHE A 219 -11.61 -0.17 -28.86
N ILE A 220 -10.65 0.67 -28.52
CA ILE A 220 -9.79 1.34 -29.51
C ILE A 220 -8.64 0.41 -29.87
N SER A 221 -8.48 0.15 -31.17
CA SER A 221 -7.38 -0.64 -31.72
C SER A 221 -6.65 0.15 -32.81
N PRO A 222 -5.31 0.13 -32.84
CA PRO A 222 -4.40 -0.58 -31.94
C PRO A 222 -4.22 0.14 -30.59
N ARG A 223 -3.66 -0.57 -29.59
CA ARG A 223 -3.33 0.03 -28.29
C ARG A 223 -2.18 1.05 -28.41
N PRO A 224 -2.19 2.12 -27.59
CA PRO A 224 -1.03 3.02 -27.49
C PRO A 224 0.20 2.33 -26.90
N ARG A 225 0.01 1.51 -25.84
CA ARG A 225 1.03 0.72 -25.15
C ARG A 225 0.40 -0.55 -24.58
N GLN A 226 1.21 -1.56 -24.25
CA GLN A 226 0.70 -2.85 -23.72
C GLN A 226 0.00 -2.67 -22.35
N ASP A 227 0.49 -1.75 -21.53
CA ASP A 227 -0.03 -1.40 -20.20
C ASP A 227 -1.20 -0.40 -20.23
N VAL A 228 -1.74 -0.09 -21.42
CA VAL A 228 -2.86 0.84 -21.63
C VAL A 228 -3.96 0.17 -22.47
N LEU A 229 -5.22 0.37 -22.07
CA LEU A 229 -6.39 -0.04 -22.86
C LEU A 229 -7.38 1.12 -22.94
N GLN A 230 -7.76 1.48 -24.15
CA GLN A 230 -8.71 2.55 -24.42
C GLN A 230 -10.03 1.96 -24.93
N PHE A 231 -11.16 2.48 -24.45
CA PHE A 231 -12.48 2.10 -24.92
C PHE A 231 -13.44 3.28 -24.85
N ALA A 232 -14.40 3.29 -25.77
CA ALA A 232 -15.45 4.28 -25.90
C ALA A 232 -16.79 3.65 -25.55
N VAL A 233 -17.61 4.36 -24.79
CA VAL A 233 -18.97 3.93 -24.41
C VAL A 233 -19.95 5.08 -24.62
N ASP A 234 -21.07 4.83 -25.27
CA ASP A 234 -22.09 5.86 -25.46
C ASP A 234 -22.69 6.31 -24.12
N ALA A 235 -22.92 7.61 -23.95
CA ALA A 235 -23.46 8.15 -22.72
C ALA A 235 -24.91 7.70 -22.49
N PHE A 236 -25.15 7.13 -21.32
CA PHE A 236 -26.47 6.63 -20.90
C PHE A 236 -26.85 7.15 -19.51
N LYS A 237 -28.11 6.95 -19.13
CA LYS A 237 -28.61 7.21 -17.77
C LYS A 237 -29.57 6.14 -17.33
N PHE A 238 -29.71 5.95 -16.02
CA PHE A 238 -30.70 5.04 -15.48
C PHE A 238 -32.12 5.59 -15.59
N VAL A 239 -33.07 4.72 -15.93
CA VAL A 239 -34.50 5.07 -15.97
C VAL A 239 -35.00 5.31 -14.55
N GLY A 240 -35.75 6.39 -14.35
CA GLY A 240 -36.36 6.73 -13.06
C GLY A 240 -35.41 7.35 -12.04
N ASP A 241 -34.14 7.55 -12.40
CA ASP A 241 -33.20 8.31 -11.57
C ASP A 241 -33.31 9.82 -11.84
N SER A 242 -33.38 10.61 -10.77
CA SER A 242 -33.38 12.08 -10.82
C SER A 242 -32.01 12.68 -10.48
N SER A 243 -31.07 11.89 -9.96
CA SER A 243 -29.73 12.37 -9.62
C SER A 243 -28.89 12.69 -10.85
N ASN A 244 -29.13 11.98 -11.97
CA ASN A 244 -28.36 12.05 -13.21
C ASN A 244 -26.85 11.78 -12.98
N VAL A 245 -26.53 10.96 -11.98
CA VAL A 245 -25.15 10.57 -11.67
C VAL A 245 -24.98 9.08 -11.96
N VAL A 246 -23.89 8.74 -12.64
CA VAL A 246 -23.49 7.37 -12.93
C VAL A 246 -22.08 7.16 -12.40
N TYR A 247 -21.91 6.13 -11.56
CA TYR A 247 -20.61 5.65 -11.12
C TYR A 247 -20.23 4.43 -11.95
N ILE A 248 -18.97 4.37 -12.37
CA ILE A 248 -18.43 3.26 -13.16
C ILE A 248 -17.34 2.57 -12.35
N THR A 249 -17.51 1.28 -12.14
CA THR A 249 -16.54 0.43 -11.46
C THR A 249 -16.07 -0.65 -12.42
N CYS A 250 -14.75 -0.72 -12.64
CA CYS A 250 -14.15 -1.72 -13.51
C CYS A 250 -13.21 -2.64 -12.73
N HIS A 251 -13.16 -3.90 -13.14
CA HIS A 251 -12.16 -4.87 -12.69
C HIS A 251 -11.04 -4.93 -13.73
N LEU A 252 -9.88 -4.41 -13.37
CA LEU A 252 -8.68 -4.42 -14.22
C LEU A 252 -7.77 -5.58 -13.83
N LYS A 253 -7.09 -6.17 -14.82
CA LYS A 253 -6.12 -7.24 -14.60
C LYS A 253 -4.99 -7.18 -15.62
N VAL A 254 -3.92 -7.93 -15.38
CA VAL A 254 -2.73 -7.95 -16.21
C VAL A 254 -2.25 -9.37 -16.50
N SER A 255 -1.60 -9.55 -17.65
CA SER A 255 -0.76 -10.71 -17.97
C SER A 255 0.65 -10.25 -18.34
N PRO A 256 1.65 -11.15 -18.40
CA PRO A 256 2.89 -10.90 -19.12
C PRO A 256 2.61 -10.41 -20.55
N ALA A 257 3.36 -9.43 -21.04
CA ALA A 257 3.12 -8.81 -22.35
C ALA A 257 3.39 -9.77 -23.54
N ASP A 258 4.22 -10.78 -23.36
CA ASP A 258 4.54 -11.81 -24.36
C ASP A 258 3.53 -12.97 -24.37
N GLN A 259 2.71 -13.12 -23.33
CA GLN A 259 1.64 -14.11 -23.29
C GLN A 259 0.59 -13.79 -24.38
N ALA A 260 0.22 -14.79 -25.18
CA ALA A 260 -0.85 -14.64 -26.15
C ALA A 260 -2.21 -14.44 -25.45
N PRO A 261 -3.11 -13.58 -26.00
CA PRO A 261 -4.48 -13.46 -25.51
C PRO A 261 -5.20 -14.81 -25.49
N ASP A 262 -6.06 -15.00 -24.49
CA ASP A 262 -6.83 -16.23 -24.29
C ASP A 262 -8.29 -15.88 -23.93
N PRO A 263 -9.22 -16.86 -23.90
CA PRO A 263 -10.64 -16.58 -23.62
C PRO A 263 -10.91 -15.87 -22.28
N LEU A 264 -9.97 -15.91 -21.33
CA LEU A 264 -10.04 -15.17 -20.07
C LEU A 264 -9.28 -13.83 -20.16
N ASN A 265 -8.25 -13.69 -20.98
CA ASN A 265 -7.42 -12.49 -21.10
C ASN A 265 -7.53 -11.90 -22.51
N LYS A 266 -8.58 -11.13 -22.76
CA LYS A 266 -8.91 -10.52 -24.06
C LYS A 266 -9.59 -9.16 -23.91
N ALA A 267 -9.68 -8.44 -25.01
CA ALA A 267 -10.51 -7.24 -25.16
C ALA A 267 -11.21 -7.34 -26.51
N CYS A 268 -12.52 -7.58 -26.49
CA CYS A 268 -13.33 -7.90 -27.66
C CYS A 268 -14.43 -6.87 -27.86
N SER A 269 -14.58 -6.41 -29.10
CA SER A 269 -15.67 -5.51 -29.52
C SER A 269 -16.50 -6.16 -30.60
N PHE A 270 -17.80 -5.88 -30.57
CA PHE A 270 -18.71 -6.34 -31.60
C PHE A 270 -18.64 -5.40 -32.80
N ASN A 271 -18.26 -5.93 -33.97
CA ASN A 271 -18.26 -5.17 -35.21
C ASN A 271 -19.58 -5.41 -35.94
N LYS A 272 -20.46 -4.40 -35.91
CA LYS A 272 -21.77 -4.42 -36.56
C LYS A 272 -21.72 -4.62 -38.08
N ALA A 273 -20.71 -4.06 -38.76
CA ALA A 273 -20.59 -4.17 -40.21
C ALA A 273 -20.30 -5.62 -40.66
N SER A 274 -19.52 -6.36 -39.86
CA SER A 274 -19.24 -7.78 -40.11
C SER A 274 -20.13 -8.75 -39.32
N ASN A 275 -20.96 -8.24 -38.41
CA ASN A 275 -21.76 -9.03 -37.46
C ASN A 275 -20.92 -10.06 -36.68
N LEU A 276 -19.72 -9.68 -36.25
CA LEU A 276 -18.75 -10.57 -35.63
C LEU A 276 -17.99 -9.86 -34.52
N TRP A 277 -17.62 -10.62 -33.49
CA TRP A 277 -16.68 -10.16 -32.46
C TRP A 277 -15.25 -10.10 -33.00
N ALA A 278 -14.55 -9.02 -32.67
CA ALA A 278 -13.16 -8.81 -33.05
C ALA A 278 -12.33 -8.45 -31.80
N PRO A 279 -11.17 -9.10 -31.60
CA PRO A 279 -10.27 -8.72 -30.52
C PRO A 279 -9.45 -7.48 -30.89
N VAL A 280 -8.99 -6.74 -29.87
CA VAL A 280 -7.96 -5.70 -30.04
C VAL A 280 -6.65 -6.32 -30.52
N GLU A 281 -6.27 -7.46 -29.93
CA GLU A 281 -5.14 -8.30 -30.37
C GLU A 281 -5.40 -9.79 -30.15
N GLY A 282 -4.66 -10.64 -30.87
CA GLY A 282 -4.80 -12.09 -30.82
C GLY A 282 -5.63 -12.63 -31.99
N THR A 283 -5.96 -13.90 -31.92
CA THR A 283 -6.72 -14.60 -32.96
C THR A 283 -8.23 -14.38 -32.78
N ARG A 284 -9.00 -14.35 -33.87
CA ARG A 284 -10.43 -14.00 -33.84
C ARG A 284 -11.28 -14.96 -32.99
N ASP A 285 -10.87 -16.22 -32.90
CA ASP A 285 -11.54 -17.27 -32.12
C ASP A 285 -11.53 -17.01 -30.62
N VAL A 286 -10.62 -16.17 -30.10
CA VAL A 286 -10.58 -15.80 -28.68
C VAL A 286 -11.88 -15.12 -28.21
N CYS A 287 -12.57 -14.43 -29.12
CA CYS A 287 -13.83 -13.73 -28.82
C CYS A 287 -15.08 -14.59 -29.08
N SER A 288 -14.96 -15.83 -29.53
CA SER A 288 -16.10 -16.71 -29.83
C SER A 288 -17.02 -16.92 -28.63
N CYS A 289 -16.45 -16.95 -27.42
CA CYS A 289 -17.19 -17.11 -26.18
C CYS A 289 -18.04 -15.88 -25.79
N CYS A 290 -17.76 -14.70 -26.37
CA CYS A 290 -18.55 -13.50 -26.14
C CYS A 290 -19.97 -13.64 -26.69
N GLU A 291 -20.13 -14.31 -27.84
CA GLU A 291 -21.42 -14.59 -28.45
C GLU A 291 -22.29 -15.50 -27.56
N MET A 292 -21.64 -16.48 -26.93
CA MET A 292 -22.29 -17.41 -26.00
C MET A 292 -22.51 -16.82 -24.61
N LYS A 293 -22.02 -15.60 -24.35
CA LYS A 293 -22.07 -14.94 -23.02
C LYS A 293 -21.54 -15.85 -21.92
N SER A 294 -20.45 -16.58 -22.22
CA SER A 294 -19.85 -17.55 -21.31
C SER A 294 -18.38 -17.75 -21.65
N CYS A 295 -17.51 -16.93 -21.04
CA CYS A 295 -16.06 -17.01 -21.20
C CYS A 295 -15.43 -17.48 -19.90
N GLY A 296 -15.06 -18.76 -19.86
CA GLY A 296 -14.55 -19.45 -18.68
C GLY A 296 -15.25 -20.79 -18.54
N LEU A 297 -14.47 -21.87 -18.43
CA LEU A 297 -14.99 -23.22 -18.29
C LEU A 297 -16.10 -23.27 -17.23
N ALA A 298 -17.31 -23.64 -17.65
CA ALA A 298 -18.05 -24.61 -16.87
C ALA A 298 -17.08 -25.77 -16.63
N ARG A 299 -16.78 -26.03 -15.35
CA ARG A 299 -15.92 -27.13 -14.90
C ARG A 299 -16.19 -28.42 -15.66
#